data_AF-A0A1Q3D9G0-F1
#
_entry.id   AF-A0A1Q3D9G0-F1
#
_cell.length_a   1.000
_cell.length_b   1.000
_cell.length_c   1.000
_cell.angle_alpha   90.00
_cell.angle_beta   90.00
_cell.angle_gamma   90.00
#
_symmetry.space_group_name_H-M   'P 1'
#
loop_
_entity.id
_entity.type
_entity.pdbx_description
1 polymer ?
#
loop_
_entity_poly.entity_id
_entity_poly.type
_entity_poly.pdbx_seq_one_letter_code
_entity_poly.pdbx_strand_id
1 'polypeptide(L)'
;MKNDELLIEKISTLEKENSGLKIEINALKKTFSKFSDSSTKLDMLLGMQRCVFDKVGLGFDEMNKVQHFNNLLDRKKKNVVNCNFCGKFGHYSYNCWFKITSTKIKRIWVPKGTFPTNAKGPKTFWVPKR
;
A
#
# COMPACT_ATOMS: atom_id res chain seq x y z
N MET A 1 8.79 65.36 -20.33
CA MET A 1 9.75 64.76 -21.29
C MET A 1 10.79 63.91 -20.57
N LYS A 2 11.83 64.45 -19.91
CA LYS A 2 12.85 63.62 -19.21
C LYS A 2 12.32 62.71 -18.11
N ASN A 3 11.25 63.11 -17.43
CA ASN A 3 10.66 62.32 -16.34
C ASN A 3 9.81 61.15 -16.87
N ASP A 4 9.27 61.27 -18.08
CA ASP A 4 8.40 60.26 -18.70
C ASP A 4 9.23 59.11 -19.27
N GLU A 5 10.41 59.41 -19.84
CA GLU A 5 11.38 58.39 -20.30
C GLU A 5 11.90 57.53 -19.15
N LEU A 6 12.21 58.15 -18.00
CA LEU A 6 12.68 57.44 -16.80
C LEU A 6 11.60 56.54 -16.20
N LEU A 7 10.33 56.96 -16.27
CA LEU A 7 9.20 56.12 -15.87
C LEU A 7 9.02 54.91 -16.79
N ILE A 8 9.16 55.09 -18.11
CA ILE A 8 9.06 54.01 -19.09
C ILE A 8 10.18 52.99 -18.88
N GLU A 9 11.42 53.44 -18.66
CA GLU A 9 12.55 52.56 -18.39
C GLU A 9 12.32 51.71 -17.13
N LYS A 10 11.81 52.34 -16.06
CA LYS A 10 11.49 51.66 -14.80
C LYS A 10 10.33 50.66 -14.93
N ILE A 11 9.34 50.94 -15.76
CA ILE A 11 8.25 50.00 -16.06
C ILE A 11 8.82 48.78 -16.80
N SER A 12 9.69 49.00 -17.79
CA SER A 12 10.30 47.90 -18.55
C SER A 12 11.15 46.97 -17.69
N THR A 13 11.94 47.52 -16.76
CA THR A 13 12.72 46.69 -15.82
C THR A 13 11.82 45.88 -14.90
N LEU A 14 10.77 46.50 -14.36
CA LEU A 14 9.79 45.83 -13.50
C LEU A 14 9.03 44.71 -14.23
N GLU A 15 8.66 44.91 -15.50
CA GLU A 15 8.01 43.88 -16.31
C GLU A 15 8.93 42.67 -16.53
N LYS A 16 10.21 42.92 -16.78
CA LYS A 16 11.21 41.86 -16.96
C LYS A 16 11.41 41.07 -15.67
N GLU A 17 11.56 41.74 -14.54
CA GLU A 17 11.66 41.09 -13.22
C GLU A 17 10.41 40.25 -12.91
N ASN A 18 9.22 40.80 -13.15
CA ASN A 18 7.96 40.12 -12.89
C ASN A 18 7.78 38.87 -13.78
N SER A 19 8.26 38.93 -15.03
CA SER A 19 8.30 37.76 -15.91
C SER A 19 9.24 36.66 -15.39
N GLY A 20 10.41 37.04 -14.86
CA GLY A 20 11.36 36.10 -14.25
C GLY A 20 10.78 35.43 -13.00
N LEU A 21 10.21 36.22 -12.09
CA LEU A 21 9.58 35.73 -10.86
C LEU A 21 8.45 34.72 -11.14
N LYS A 22 7.65 34.95 -12.18
CA LYS A 22 6.60 33.99 -12.59
C LYS A 22 7.17 32.63 -13.00
N ILE A 23 8.31 32.61 -13.69
CA ILE A 23 8.98 31.37 -14.11
C ILE A 23 9.49 30.62 -12.87
N GLU A 24 10.14 31.32 -11.95
CA GLU A 24 10.65 30.75 -10.70
C GLU A 24 9.52 30.18 -9.83
N ILE A 25 8.42 30.91 -9.68
CA ILE A 25 7.24 30.43 -8.94
C ILE A 25 6.68 29.16 -9.57
N ASN A 26 6.59 29.09 -10.89
CA ASN A 26 6.09 27.89 -11.57
C ASN A 26 7.02 26.68 -11.36
N ALA A 27 8.33 26.90 -11.43
CA ALA A 27 9.33 25.87 -11.14
C ALA A 27 9.21 25.39 -9.67
N LEU A 28 9.12 26.31 -8.72
CA LEU A 28 8.98 26.03 -7.30
C LEU A 28 7.67 25.29 -6.99
N LYS A 29 6.56 25.67 -7.63
CA LYS A 29 5.27 24.98 -7.45
C LYS A 29 5.35 23.53 -7.92
N LYS A 30 6.06 23.27 -9.02
CA LYS A 30 6.28 21.92 -9.55
C LYS A 30 7.15 21.08 -8.61
N THR A 31 8.21 21.64 -8.03
CA THR A 31 9.05 20.92 -7.06
C THR A 31 8.30 20.67 -5.76
N PHE A 32 7.53 21.66 -5.28
CA PHE A 32 6.71 21.53 -4.08
C PHE A 32 5.64 20.45 -4.21
N SER A 33 4.96 20.36 -5.37
CA SER A 33 3.99 19.29 -5.62
C SER A 33 4.63 17.90 -5.52
N LYS A 34 5.79 17.70 -6.16
CA LYS A 34 6.52 16.42 -6.08
C LYS A 34 6.98 16.10 -4.66
N PHE A 35 7.46 17.11 -3.95
CA PHE A 35 7.87 16.97 -2.55
C PHE A 35 6.69 16.56 -1.67
N SER A 36 5.54 17.23 -1.81
CA SER A 36 4.30 16.90 -1.10
C SER A 36 3.84 15.45 -1.39
N ASP A 37 3.86 15.03 -2.66
CA ASP A 37 3.53 13.65 -3.05
C ASP A 37 4.49 12.64 -2.42
N SER A 38 5.78 12.97 -2.33
CA SER A 38 6.77 12.11 -1.68
C SER A 38 6.59 12.04 -0.16
N SER A 39 6.24 13.17 0.47
CA SER A 39 5.98 13.25 1.91
C SER A 39 4.80 12.38 2.30
N THR A 40 3.69 12.44 1.56
CA THR A 40 2.50 11.61 1.86
C THR A 40 2.80 10.11 1.74
N LYS A 41 3.67 9.70 0.81
CA LYS A 41 4.14 8.31 0.70
C LYS A 41 5.01 7.91 1.88
N LEU A 42 5.91 8.79 2.31
CA LEU A 42 6.75 8.55 3.49
C LEU A 42 5.91 8.42 4.75
N ASP A 43 4.93 9.31 4.96
CA ASP A 43 4.00 9.26 6.08
C ASP A 43 3.21 7.94 6.10
N MET A 44 2.81 7.43 4.93
CA MET A 44 2.17 6.12 4.81
C MET A 44 3.11 4.99 5.26
N LEU A 45 4.37 5.01 4.81
CA LEU A 45 5.37 4.00 5.19
C LEU A 45 5.69 4.04 6.69
N LEU A 46 5.90 5.23 7.25
CA LEU A 46 6.17 5.40 8.68
C LEU A 46 4.94 5.03 9.53
N GLY A 47 3.74 5.36 9.06
CA GLY A 47 2.49 4.90 9.66
C GLY A 47 2.39 3.37 9.68
N MET A 48 2.81 2.70 8.60
CA MET A 48 2.89 1.25 8.53
C MET A 48 3.96 0.66 9.47
N GLN A 49 5.14 1.28 9.53
CA GLN A 49 6.26 0.85 10.37
C GLN A 49 5.96 0.99 11.88
N ARG A 50 5.13 1.96 12.28
CA ARG A 50 4.68 2.11 13.67
C ARG A 50 3.78 0.95 14.14
N CYS A 51 3.23 0.11 13.25
CA CYS A 51 2.85 -1.24 13.68
C CYS A 51 4.10 -2.11 13.76
N VAL A 52 4.63 -2.19 14.97
CA VAL A 52 5.47 -3.32 15.39
C VAL A 52 4.57 -4.56 15.40
N PHE A 53 4.55 -5.30 14.30
CA PHE A 53 3.80 -6.57 14.16
C PHE A 53 4.49 -7.72 14.89
N ASP A 54 5.80 -7.64 15.13
CA ASP A 54 6.53 -8.64 15.92
C ASP A 54 6.54 -8.26 17.40
N LYS A 55 5.40 -8.44 18.07
CA LYS A 55 5.40 -8.70 19.52
C LYS A 55 5.01 -10.15 19.74
N VAL A 56 5.98 -11.05 19.59
CA VAL A 56 5.88 -12.49 19.93
C VAL A 56 5.86 -12.74 21.45
N GLY A 57 5.18 -11.89 22.21
CA GLY A 57 5.04 -12.02 23.66
C GLY A 57 3.71 -12.66 24.05
N LEU A 58 3.75 -13.58 25.01
CA LEU A 58 2.56 -14.11 25.70
C LEU A 58 1.73 -12.93 26.24
N GLY A 59 0.52 -12.75 25.70
CA GLY A 59 -0.39 -11.66 26.04
C GLY A 59 -0.63 -10.60 24.95
N PHE A 60 -0.06 -10.75 23.75
CA PHE A 60 -0.35 -9.86 22.63
C PHE A 60 -1.73 -10.16 22.02
N ASP A 61 -2.70 -9.28 22.26
CA ASP A 61 -4.00 -9.28 21.59
C ASP A 61 -3.92 -8.45 20.30
N GLU A 62 -3.93 -9.15 19.17
CA GLU A 62 -3.82 -8.60 17.82
C GLU A 62 -4.95 -7.62 17.48
N MET A 63 -6.11 -7.71 18.15
CA MET A 63 -7.33 -7.00 17.79
C MET A 63 -7.33 -5.51 18.19
N ASN A 64 -6.56 -5.11 19.20
CA ASN A 64 -6.64 -3.77 19.79
C ASN A 64 -5.86 -2.67 19.03
N LYS A 65 -5.06 -3.01 18.01
CA LYS A 65 -4.33 -2.03 17.17
C LYS A 65 -4.78 -1.95 15.72
N VAL A 66 -5.63 -2.88 15.27
CA VAL A 66 -6.20 -2.88 13.91
C VAL A 66 -7.01 -1.60 13.64
N GLN A 67 -7.55 -0.96 14.68
CA GLN A 67 -8.35 0.25 14.57
C GLN A 67 -7.56 1.45 13.99
N HIS A 68 -6.26 1.59 14.33
CA HIS A 68 -5.43 2.65 13.76
C HIS A 68 -5.00 2.36 12.31
N PHE A 69 -4.89 1.08 11.92
CA PHE A 69 -4.60 0.68 10.54
C PHE A 69 -5.81 0.78 9.62
N ASN A 70 -7.01 0.47 10.13
CA ASN A 70 -8.25 0.63 9.40
C ASN A 70 -8.43 2.07 8.93
N ASN A 71 -8.16 3.07 9.78
CA ASN A 71 -8.27 4.49 9.39
C ASN A 71 -7.30 4.89 8.25
N LEU A 72 -6.13 4.23 8.15
CA LEU A 72 -5.16 4.45 7.07
C LEU A 72 -5.57 3.74 5.77
N LEU A 73 -6.17 2.54 5.89
CA LEU A 73 -6.63 1.71 4.78
C LEU A 73 -8.02 2.11 4.26
N ASP A 74 -8.86 2.73 5.08
CA ASP A 74 -10.22 3.16 4.74
C ASP A 74 -10.23 4.23 3.65
N ARG A 75 -9.18 5.04 3.54
CA ARG A 75 -8.98 5.94 2.39
C ARG A 75 -8.80 5.20 1.04
N LYS A 76 -8.56 3.88 1.05
CA LYS A 76 -8.34 3.03 -0.15
C LYS A 76 -9.37 1.90 -0.36
N LYS A 77 -10.39 1.73 0.50
CA LYS A 77 -11.40 0.64 0.40
C LYS A 77 -12.45 0.86 -0.71
N LYS A 78 -12.05 1.04 -1.97
CA LYS A 78 -12.99 0.98 -3.11
C LYS A 78 -13.13 -0.40 -3.76
N ASN A 79 -12.26 -1.35 -3.44
CA ASN A 79 -12.31 -2.71 -4.03
C ASN A 79 -12.45 -3.76 -2.94
N VAL A 80 -13.65 -3.85 -2.37
CA VAL A 80 -13.98 -4.90 -1.40
C VAL A 80 -14.41 -6.14 -2.18
N VAL A 81 -13.50 -7.11 -2.31
CA VAL A 81 -13.76 -8.40 -2.95
C VAL A 81 -14.92 -9.10 -2.21
N ASN A 82 -15.96 -9.49 -2.96
CA ASN A 82 -17.05 -10.30 -2.42
C ASN A 82 -16.79 -11.80 -2.68
N CYS A 83 -17.32 -12.64 -1.82
CA CYS A 83 -17.26 -14.08 -1.97
C CYS A 83 -18.54 -14.60 -2.63
N ASN A 84 -18.43 -15.23 -3.82
CA ASN A 84 -19.59 -15.80 -4.52
C ASN A 84 -20.21 -17.01 -3.78
N PHE A 85 -19.51 -17.61 -2.80
CA PHE A 85 -20.02 -18.77 -2.05
C PHE A 85 -20.85 -18.37 -0.82
N CYS A 86 -20.34 -17.46 0.02
CA CYS A 86 -21.01 -17.07 1.27
C CYS A 86 -21.58 -15.66 1.27
N GLY A 87 -21.40 -14.90 0.18
CA GLY A 87 -21.88 -13.52 0.05
C GLY A 87 -21.18 -12.50 0.96
N LYS A 88 -20.21 -12.92 1.78
CA LYS A 88 -19.46 -12.01 2.66
C LYS A 88 -18.30 -11.35 1.92
N PHE A 89 -17.97 -10.15 2.37
CA PHE A 89 -16.88 -9.35 1.86
C PHE A 89 -15.52 -9.75 2.46
N GLY A 90 -14.43 -9.41 1.77
CA GLY A 90 -13.05 -9.52 2.27
C GLY A 90 -12.30 -10.79 1.87
N HIS A 91 -12.90 -11.70 1.12
CA HIS A 91 -12.22 -12.90 0.61
C HIS A 91 -12.84 -13.42 -0.70
N TYR A 92 -12.06 -14.17 -1.48
CA TYR A 92 -12.53 -14.86 -2.68
C TYR A 92 -13.16 -16.23 -2.35
N SER A 93 -14.03 -16.73 -3.22
CA SER A 93 -14.73 -18.01 -3.07
C SER A 93 -13.84 -19.22 -2.83
N TYR A 94 -12.60 -19.22 -3.35
CA TYR A 94 -11.64 -20.32 -3.14
C TYR A 94 -11.08 -20.36 -1.71
N ASN A 95 -11.05 -19.20 -1.03
CA ASN A 95 -10.61 -19.06 0.36
C ASN A 95 -11.79 -19.00 1.35
N CYS A 96 -13.00 -19.37 0.91
CA CYS A 96 -14.17 -19.28 1.77
C CYS A 96 -14.15 -20.36 2.87
N TRP A 97 -14.22 -19.93 4.13
CA TRP A 97 -14.28 -20.84 5.28
C TRP A 97 -15.44 -21.82 5.19
N PHE A 98 -16.62 -21.34 4.81
CA PHE A 98 -17.80 -22.20 4.65
C PHE A 98 -17.59 -23.29 3.60
N LYS A 99 -16.88 -22.98 2.50
CA LYS A 99 -16.52 -23.98 1.47
C LYS A 99 -15.54 -25.03 2.01
N ILE A 100 -14.53 -24.60 2.77
CA ILE A 100 -13.53 -25.49 3.41
C ILE A 100 -14.22 -26.45 4.40
N THR A 101 -15.19 -25.96 5.17
CA THR A 101 -15.96 -26.80 6.10
C THR A 101 -16.95 -27.72 5.42
N SER A 102 -17.50 -27.35 4.25
CA SER A 102 -18.43 -28.18 3.49
C SER A 102 -17.72 -29.33 2.76
N THR A 103 -16.46 -29.13 2.34
CA THR A 103 -15.66 -30.22 1.79
C THR A 103 -15.22 -31.14 2.92
N LYS A 104 -15.69 -32.40 2.93
CA LYS A 104 -15.24 -33.46 3.85
C LYS A 104 -13.79 -33.86 3.58
N ILE A 105 -12.85 -32.93 3.74
CA ILE A 105 -11.42 -33.21 3.68
C ILE A 105 -11.07 -33.94 4.97
N LYS A 106 -10.86 -35.25 4.89
CA LYS A 106 -10.33 -36.04 6.01
C LYS A 106 -8.92 -35.54 6.32
N ARG A 107 -8.77 -34.78 7.41
CA ARG A 107 -7.46 -34.44 7.95
C ARG A 107 -6.99 -35.62 8.79
N ILE A 108 -5.91 -36.26 8.35
CA ILE A 108 -5.26 -37.34 9.10
C ILE A 108 -4.16 -36.68 9.93
N TRP A 109 -4.06 -37.01 11.21
CA TRP A 109 -2.99 -36.53 12.07
C TRP A 109 -1.70 -37.27 11.71
N VAL A 110 -0.64 -36.52 11.39
CA VAL A 110 0.67 -37.07 11.01
C VAL A 110 1.73 -36.47 11.95
N PRO A 111 2.58 -37.30 12.58
CA PRO A 111 3.70 -36.82 13.40
C PRO A 111 4.61 -35.86 12.62
N LYS A 112 5.12 -34.83 13.29
CA LYS A 112 6.08 -33.89 12.68
C LYS A 112 7.34 -34.65 12.23
N GLY A 113 7.75 -34.45 10.98
CA GLY A 113 8.90 -35.13 10.36
C GLY A 113 8.55 -36.25 9.39
N THR A 114 7.27 -36.63 9.28
CA THR A 114 6.83 -37.65 8.32
C THR A 114 6.52 -37.01 6.97
N PHE A 115 7.42 -37.15 5.99
CA PHE A 115 7.11 -36.83 4.60
C PHE A 115 6.30 -37.98 3.99
N PRO A 116 5.16 -37.73 3.33
CA PRO A 116 4.37 -38.79 2.70
C PRO A 116 5.11 -39.33 1.47
N THR A 117 5.93 -40.36 1.67
CA THR A 117 6.77 -40.97 0.62
C THR A 117 6.01 -41.88 -0.34
N ASN A 118 4.72 -42.14 -0.11
CA ASN A 118 3.92 -43.04 -0.94
C ASN A 118 2.56 -42.43 -1.35
N ALA A 119 2.58 -41.21 -1.87
CA ALA A 119 1.41 -40.68 -2.55
C ALA A 119 1.18 -41.48 -3.85
N LYS A 120 0.16 -42.35 -3.88
CA LYS A 120 -0.29 -42.97 -5.14
C LYS A 120 -0.98 -41.90 -5.98
N GLY A 121 -0.25 -41.36 -6.95
CA GLY A 121 -0.71 -40.33 -7.89
C GLY A 121 0.41 -39.91 -8.86
N PRO A 122 0.10 -39.10 -9.88
CA PRO A 122 1.10 -38.61 -10.83
C PRO A 122 2.24 -37.92 -10.07
N LYS A 123 3.48 -38.35 -10.30
CA LYS A 123 4.66 -37.87 -9.57
C LYS A 123 4.81 -36.35 -9.72
N THR A 124 4.37 -35.58 -8.73
CA THR A 124 4.55 -34.11 -8.66
C THR A 124 5.91 -33.69 -8.14
N PHE A 125 6.73 -34.64 -7.67
CA PHE A 125 8.06 -34.38 -7.12
C PHE A 125 9.13 -34.92 -8.07
N TRP A 126 9.85 -34.01 -8.72
CA TRP A 126 11.02 -34.31 -9.53
C TRP A 126 12.22 -34.50 -8.58
N VAL A 127 12.86 -35.67 -8.63
CA VAL A 127 14.08 -35.96 -7.86
C VAL A 127 15.27 -36.00 -8.83
N PRO A 128 16.32 -35.18 -8.64
CA PRO A 128 17.51 -35.24 -9.48
C PRO A 128 18.26 -36.56 -9.28
N LYS A 129 18.70 -37.19 -10.37
CA LYS A 129 19.57 -38.37 -10.30
C LYS A 129 21.02 -37.92 -10.07
N ARG A 130 21.71 -38.59 -9.14
CA ARG A 130 23.18 -38.59 -9.03
C ARG A 130 23.77 -39.49 -10.10
#